data_AF-A0A0G0HI75-F1
#
_entry.id   AF-A0A0G0HI75-F1
#
_cell.length_a   1.000
_cell.length_b   1.000
_cell.length_c   1.000
_cell.angle_alpha   90.00
_cell.angle_beta   90.00
_cell.angle_gamma   90.00
#
_symmetry.space_group_name_H-M   'P 1'
#
loop_
_entity.id
_entity.type
_entity.pdbx_description
1 polymer ?
#
loop_
_entity_poly.entity_id
_entity_poly.type
_entity_poly.pdbx_seq_one_letter_code
_entity_poly.pdbx_strand_id
1 'polypeptide(L)'
;MGLRLRHTPTNLVDPKVIIKPTKGQIIDLIDEINKRVAKKQRILVTTLTKRMAEELSAYLEEQNIKVAYLHSDIQTLERQDIL
;
A
#
# COMPACT_ATOMS: atom_id res chain seq x y z
N MET A 1 26.98 -12.89 7.97
CA MET A 1 25.75 -12.22 7.49
C MET A 1 24.93 -11.86 8.72
N GLY A 2 25.28 -10.76 9.39
CA GLY A 2 24.71 -10.39 10.69
C GLY A 2 23.42 -9.59 10.50
N LEU A 3 22.28 -10.16 10.91
CA LEU A 3 21.08 -9.38 11.15
C LEU A 3 21.35 -8.51 12.38
N ARG A 4 21.69 -7.24 12.13
CA ARG A 4 21.83 -6.24 13.17
C ARG A 4 20.43 -5.99 13.74
N LEU A 5 20.11 -6.67 14.83
CA LEU A 5 18.87 -6.46 15.60
C LEU A 5 18.88 -5.01 16.08
N ARG A 6 18.15 -4.14 15.39
CA ARG A 6 17.84 -2.80 15.89
C ARG A 6 16.82 -2.99 17.01
N HIS A 7 17.25 -2.78 18.25
CA HIS A 7 16.33 -2.81 19.39
C HIS A 7 15.31 -1.67 19.25
N THR A 8 14.12 -2.00 18.77
CA THR A 8 12.93 -1.17 18.88
C THR A 8 12.27 -1.44 20.24
N PRO A 9 11.83 -0.42 20.99
CA PRO A 9 11.16 -0.62 22.30
C PRO A 9 9.95 -1.55 22.24
N THR A 10 9.36 -1.68 21.05
CA THR A 10 8.16 -2.48 20.76
C THR A 10 8.44 -3.91 20.29
N ASN A 11 9.72 -4.30 20.14
CA ASN A 11 10.13 -5.62 19.65
C ASN A 11 9.54 -5.98 18.26
N LEU A 12 9.29 -4.97 17.43
CA LEU A 12 8.82 -5.18 16.06
C LEU A 12 9.98 -5.64 15.18
N VAL A 13 9.77 -6.75 14.47
CA VAL A 13 10.70 -7.27 13.48
C VAL A 13 10.51 -6.57 12.15
N ASP A 14 11.62 -6.36 11.42
CA ASP A 14 11.56 -5.83 10.05
C ASP A 14 10.68 -6.75 9.17
N PRO A 15 9.85 -6.16 8.29
CA PRO A 15 8.98 -6.95 7.42
C PRO A 15 9.79 -7.74 6.38
N LYS A 16 9.23 -8.89 5.95
CA LYS A 16 9.82 -9.66 4.85
C LYS A 16 9.64 -8.92 3.52
N VAL A 17 10.71 -8.87 2.72
CA VAL A 17 10.69 -8.32 1.35
C VAL A 17 10.54 -9.46 0.36
N ILE A 18 9.62 -9.32 -0.60
CA ILE A 18 9.33 -10.32 -1.65
C ILE A 18 9.37 -9.59 -2.99
N ILE A 19 10.10 -10.16 -3.96
CA ILE A 19 10.17 -9.65 -5.33
C ILE A 19 9.25 -10.52 -6.20
N LYS A 20 8.36 -9.89 -6.95
CA LYS A 20 7.41 -10.55 -7.86
C LYS A 20 7.59 -10.02 -9.30
N PRO A 21 7.32 -10.84 -10.33
CA PRO A 21 7.33 -10.39 -11.72
C PRO A 21 6.20 -9.40 -12.00
N THR A 22 6.35 -8.58 -13.04
CA THR A 22 5.34 -7.58 -13.44
C THR A 22 4.11 -8.19 -14.10
N LYS A 23 4.25 -9.37 -14.71
CA LYS A 23 3.14 -10.07 -15.37
C LYS A 23 2.07 -10.44 -14.34
N GLY A 24 0.87 -9.88 -14.49
CA GLY A 24 -0.24 -10.11 -13.57
C GLY A 24 -0.14 -9.35 -12.24
N GLN A 25 0.74 -8.35 -12.13
CA GLN A 25 0.97 -7.62 -10.88
C GLN A 25 -0.29 -7.01 -10.26
N ILE A 26 -1.24 -6.55 -11.08
CA ILE A 26 -2.49 -5.93 -10.60
C ILE A 26 -3.41 -6.97 -9.97
N ILE A 27 -3.51 -8.15 -10.58
CA ILE A 27 -4.33 -9.26 -10.06
C ILE A 27 -3.74 -9.77 -8.74
N ASP A 28 -2.41 -9.94 -8.68
CA ASP A 28 -1.70 -10.33 -7.46
C ASP A 28 -1.86 -9.28 -6.35
N LEU A 29 -1.80 -7.99 -6.69
CA LEU A 29 -2.03 -6.91 -5.74
C LEU A 29 -3.45 -6.94 -5.16
N ILE A 30 -4.48 -7.14 -6.00
CA ILE A 30 -5.87 -7.24 -5.53
C ILE A 30 -6.05 -8.43 -4.58
N ASP A 31 -5.49 -9.59 -4.92
CA ASP A 31 -5.56 -10.77 -4.04
C ASP A 31 -4.89 -10.50 -2.68
N GLU A 32 -3.73 -9.84 -2.67
CA GLU A 32 -3.10 -9.41 -1.42
C GLU A 32 -3.94 -8.38 -0.66
N ILE A 33 -4.58 -7.42 -1.34
CA ILE A 33 -5.50 -6.46 -0.72
C ILE A 33 -6.63 -7.19 0.00
N ASN A 34 -7.30 -8.12 -0.67
CA ASN A 34 -8.40 -8.87 -0.09
C ASN A 34 -7.96 -9.68 1.14
N LYS A 35 -6.79 -10.32 1.09
CA LYS A 35 -6.21 -11.04 2.25
C LYS A 35 -5.95 -10.11 3.44
N ARG A 36 -5.51 -8.87 3.22
CA ARG A 36 -5.25 -7.89 4.29
C ARG A 36 -6.53 -7.29 4.85
N VAL A 37 -7.50 -6.97 3.99
CA VAL A 37 -8.82 -6.47 4.40
C VAL A 37 -9.54 -7.48 5.28
N ALA A 38 -9.50 -8.78 4.93
CA ALA A 38 -10.07 -9.85 5.76
C ALA A 38 -9.47 -9.91 7.19
N LYS A 39 -8.25 -9.39 7.37
CA LYS A 39 -7.54 -9.30 8.66
C LYS A 39 -7.66 -7.92 9.31
N LYS A 40 -8.50 -7.02 8.78
CA LYS A 40 -8.63 -5.61 9.19
C LYS A 40 -7.29 -4.85 9.15
N GLN A 41 -6.44 -5.19 8.18
CA GLN A 41 -5.15 -4.54 7.95
C GLN A 41 -5.26 -3.57 6.76
N ARG A 42 -4.30 -2.64 6.68
CA ARG A 42 -4.18 -1.66 5.60
C ARG A 42 -2.95 -1.95 4.73
N ILE A 43 -2.99 -1.47 3.49
CA ILE A 43 -1.87 -1.56 2.54
C ILE A 43 -1.50 -0.16 2.07
N LEU A 44 -0.21 0.06 1.87
CA LEU A 44 0.34 1.23 1.21
C LEU A 44 0.92 0.80 -0.14
N VAL A 45 0.49 1.46 -1.22
CA VAL A 45 1.01 1.24 -2.57
C VAL A 45 1.71 2.52 -3.03
N THR A 46 2.91 2.38 -3.58
CA THR A 46 3.66 3.48 -4.18
C THR A 46 3.83 3.23 -5.67
N THR A 47 3.44 4.20 -6.50
CA THR A 47 3.67 4.19 -7.94
C THR A 47 4.78 5.20 -8.30
N LEU A 48 5.28 5.14 -9.53
CA LEU A 48 6.33 6.04 -9.99
C LEU A 48 5.81 7.41 -10.42
N THR A 49 4.55 7.51 -10.86
CA THR A 49 3.97 8.74 -11.38
C THR A 49 2.59 9.01 -10.80
N LYS A 50 2.23 10.29 -10.75
CA LYS A 50 0.91 10.79 -10.35
C LYS A 50 -0.21 10.09 -11.11
N ARG A 51 -0.11 10.06 -12.44
CA ARG A 51 -1.08 9.43 -13.34
C ARG A 51 -1.27 7.94 -13.04
N MET A 52 -0.20 7.19 -12.76
CA MET A 52 -0.32 5.77 -12.40
C MET A 52 -1.05 5.57 -11.08
N ALA A 53 -0.86 6.47 -10.11
CA ALA A 53 -1.60 6.40 -8.85
C ALA A 53 -3.08 6.71 -9.05
N GLU A 54 -3.41 7.71 -9.86
CA GLU A 54 -4.79 8.07 -10.21
C GLU A 54 -5.50 6.92 -10.95
N GLU A 55 -4.88 6.36 -11.99
CA GLU A 55 -5.41 5.22 -12.75
C GLU A 55 -5.59 3.97 -11.87
N LEU A 56 -4.63 3.68 -10.99
CA LEU A 56 -4.73 2.54 -10.07
C LEU A 56 -5.83 2.75 -9.02
N SER A 57 -5.95 3.96 -8.47
CA SER A 57 -6.97 4.25 -7.47
C SER A 57 -8.37 4.12 -8.06
N ALA A 58 -8.60 4.70 -9.25
CA ALA A 58 -9.87 4.57 -9.96
C ALA A 58 -10.21 3.09 -10.25
N TYR A 59 -9.23 2.31 -10.73
CA TYR A 59 -9.43 0.88 -10.97
C TYR A 59 -9.80 0.11 -9.69
N LEU A 60 -9.19 0.42 -8.54
CA LEU A 60 -9.52 -0.22 -7.27
C LEU A 60 -10.93 0.19 -6.78
N GLU A 61 -11.33 1.46 -6.95
CA GLU A 61 -12.69 1.93 -6.64
C GLU A 61 -13.76 1.21 -7.47
N GLU A 62 -13.53 1.02 -8.77
CA GLU A 62 -14.41 0.25 -9.66
C GLU A 62 -14.59 -1.20 -9.18
N GLN A 63 -13.56 -1.78 -8.55
CA GLN A 63 -13.62 -3.09 -7.91
C GLN A 63 -14.23 -3.06 -6.50
N ASN A 64 -14.82 -1.95 -6.08
CA ASN A 64 -15.41 -1.71 -4.75
C ASN A 64 -14.39 -1.84 -3.59
N ILE A 65 -13.11 -1.56 -3.85
CA ILE A 65 -12.08 -1.53 -2.81
C ILE A 65 -11.99 -0.11 -2.25
N LYS A 66 -12.11 0.03 -0.92
CA LYS A 66 -11.91 1.32 -0.25
C LYS A 66 -10.44 1.74 -0.38
N VAL A 67 -10.19 2.77 -1.18
CA VAL A 67 -8.85 3.33 -1.43
C VAL A 67 -8.88 4.84 -1.20
N ALA A 68 -7.73 5.40 -0.85
CA ALA A 68 -7.53 6.84 -0.80
C ALA A 68 -6.20 7.17 -1.47
N TYR A 69 -6.22 8.18 -2.33
CA TYR A 69 -5.05 8.64 -3.05
C TYR A 69 -4.35 9.79 -2.30
N LEU A 70 -3.03 9.70 -2.11
CA LEU A 70 -2.24 10.72 -1.43
C LEU A 70 -1.17 11.27 -2.39
N HIS A 71 -1.21 12.57 -2.64
CA HIS A 71 -0.21 13.28 -3.44
C HIS A 71 0.17 14.62 -2.81
N SER A 72 1.38 15.09 -3.07
CA SER A 72 1.91 16.36 -2.52
C SER A 72 1.06 17.57 -2.89
N ASP A 73 0.34 17.52 -4.01
CA ASP A 73 -0.55 18.60 -4.48
C ASP A 73 -1.96 18.51 -3.89
N ILE A 74 -2.33 17.39 -3.25
CA ILE A 74 -3.58 17.28 -2.50
C ILE A 74 -3.38 18.13 -1.25
N GLN A 75 -4.05 19.27 -1.26
CA GLN A 75 -3.91 20.34 -0.28
C GLN A 75 -3.88 19.78 1.15
N THR A 76 -2.96 20.33 1.93
CA THR A 76 -2.65 20.08 3.34
C THR A 76 -3.85 20.04 4.31
N LEU A 77 -5.07 20.35 3.85
CA LEU A 77 -6.28 20.48 4.66
C LEU A 77 -7.10 19.19 4.80
N GLU A 78 -6.99 18.19 3.91
CA GLU A 78 -7.79 16.94 4.00
C GLU A 78 -7.03 15.74 4.62
N ARG A 79 -5.80 15.96 5.08
CA ARG A 79 -4.91 14.87 5.52
C ARG A 79 -5.37 14.19 6.81
N GLN A 80 -6.18 14.87 7.63
CA GLN A 80 -6.69 14.31 8.90
C GLN A 80 -7.85 13.33 8.69
N ASP A 81 -8.63 13.44 7.61
CA ASP A 81 -9.82 12.61 7.38
C ASP A 81 -9.51 11.29 6.63
N ILE A 82 -8.33 11.20 6.00
CA ILE A 82 -7.93 10.04 5.19
C ILE A 82 -7.31 8.91 6.05
N LEU A 83 -6.83 9.19 7.26
CA LEU A 83 -6.09 8.25 8.13
C LEU A 83 -6.97 7.60 9.21
#